data_AF-A0A925DP51-F1
#
_entry.id   AF-A0A925DP51-F1
#
_cell.length_a   1.000
_cell.length_b   1.000
_cell.length_c   1.000
_cell.angle_alpha   90.00
_cell.angle_beta   90.00
_cell.angle_gamma   90.00
#
_symmetry.space_group_name_H-M   'P 1'
#
loop_
_entity.id
_entity.type
_entity.pdbx_description
1 polymer ?
#
loop_
_entity_poly.entity_id
_entity_poly.type
_entity_poly.pdbx_seq_one_letter_code
_entity_poly.pdbx_strand_id
1 'polypeptide(L)'
;MFFNATLDDNFRRVFYIDSQDGYIGKDFDASSDSLCISQTDFAVGGNCQYTLAIGNMNDAGFAANSPIQFIMQFKIGYPMLDNEWIWDGDSAFLVSTLGFALAPNDSCTQLANKAGYANFDGTNWNYEFETGGCPKMFLGMRCPSIVHMGGAKYKLYCGNNQTPQAASSDTLKPKFVMYAFGKRYPSFDDWEGMNLARNINYLWPNGTLLTPADESKMDDFTFFAPVAGDSDFQIKYTKMIPSSGPPFPGTTYLLNP
;
A
#
# COMPACT_ATOMS: atom_id res chain seq x y z
N MET A 1 9.73 8.13 -7.93
CA MET A 1 8.31 8.18 -7.52
C MET A 1 7.55 7.00 -8.12
N PHE A 2 6.86 6.22 -7.29
CA PHE A 2 5.94 5.17 -7.76
C PHE A 2 4.51 5.69 -7.91
N PHE A 3 3.79 5.21 -8.91
CA PHE A 3 2.39 5.57 -9.14
C PHE A 3 1.62 4.46 -9.85
N ASN A 4 0.30 4.47 -9.70
CA ASN A 4 -0.58 3.64 -10.52
C ASN A 4 -1.11 4.43 -11.70
N ALA A 5 -1.08 3.84 -12.89
CA ALA A 5 -1.72 4.39 -14.07
C ALA A 5 -2.37 3.29 -14.92
N THR A 6 -3.29 3.70 -15.77
CA THR A 6 -3.94 2.86 -16.77
C THR A 6 -3.40 3.25 -18.14
N LEU A 7 -2.98 2.27 -18.95
CA LEU A 7 -2.53 2.49 -20.33
C LEU A 7 -3.69 2.28 -21.31
N ASP A 8 -3.41 2.42 -22.61
CA ASP A 8 -4.39 2.32 -23.69
C ASP A 8 -5.10 0.96 -23.76
N ASP A 9 -4.51 -0.09 -23.18
CA ASP A 9 -5.11 -1.41 -23.05
C ASP A 9 -6.09 -1.54 -21.87
N ASN A 10 -6.37 -0.43 -21.18
CA ASN A 10 -7.26 -0.31 -20.02
C ASN A 10 -6.82 -1.11 -18.78
N PHE A 11 -5.59 -1.64 -18.74
CA PHE A 11 -5.07 -2.32 -17.56
C PHE A 11 -4.27 -1.39 -16.65
N ARG A 12 -4.49 -1.52 -15.33
CA ARG A 12 -3.81 -0.73 -14.30
C ARG A 12 -2.59 -1.47 -13.78
N ARG A 13 -1.47 -0.74 -13.69
CA ARG A 13 -0.13 -1.23 -13.31
C ARG A 13 0.54 -0.30 -12.32
N VAL A 14 1.71 -0.69 -11.82
CA VAL A 14 2.58 0.19 -11.04
C VAL A 14 3.76 0.63 -11.92
N PHE A 15 3.97 1.94 -11.99
CA PHE A 15 5.08 2.55 -12.70
C PHE A 15 6.00 3.29 -11.72
N TYR A 16 7.22 3.52 -12.15
CA TYR A 16 8.23 4.32 -11.47
C TYR A 16 8.78 5.38 -12.41
N ILE A 17 8.77 6.63 -11.97
CA ILE A 17 9.57 7.70 -12.58
C ILE A 17 10.74 7.94 -11.65
N ASP A 18 11.95 7.86 -12.17
CA ASP A 18 13.11 8.33 -11.42
C ASP A 18 13.06 9.85 -11.36
N SER A 19 13.30 10.44 -10.19
CA SER A 19 13.84 11.81 -10.23
C SER A 19 15.16 11.70 -10.99
N GLN A 20 15.50 12.62 -11.89
CA GLN A 20 16.75 12.52 -12.65
C GLN A 20 17.99 12.46 -11.74
N ASP A 21 17.81 12.82 -10.47
CA ASP A 21 18.82 12.82 -9.43
C ASP A 21 18.71 11.64 -8.43
N GLY A 22 17.80 10.69 -8.71
CA GLY A 22 17.57 9.49 -7.90
C GLY A 22 16.66 9.73 -6.69
N TYR A 23 16.07 8.66 -6.15
CA TYR A 23 15.15 8.74 -5.00
C TYR A 23 15.87 8.84 -3.65
N ILE A 24 17.20 9.03 -3.63
CA ILE A 24 18.04 9.00 -2.44
C ILE A 24 17.97 10.37 -1.75
N GLY A 25 17.85 10.39 -0.41
CA GLY A 25 17.52 11.55 0.41
C GLY A 25 18.56 12.64 0.57
N LYS A 26 19.22 13.00 -0.54
CA LYS A 26 20.25 14.04 -0.59
C LYS A 26 19.99 15.04 -1.71
N ASP A 27 18.76 15.21 -2.16
CA ASP A 27 18.53 15.95 -3.40
C ASP A 27 17.53 17.09 -3.31
N PHE A 28 18.08 18.30 -3.28
CA PHE A 28 17.44 19.49 -3.78
C PHE A 28 18.25 19.90 -5.01
N ASP A 29 17.94 19.32 -6.17
CA ASP A 29 18.49 19.78 -7.43
C ASP A 29 18.11 21.27 -7.62
N ALA A 30 19.12 22.09 -7.88
CA ALA A 30 18.99 23.52 -8.11
C ALA A 30 18.87 23.85 -9.61
N SER A 31 18.75 22.83 -10.48
CA SER A 31 18.49 23.00 -11.89
C SER A 31 17.08 23.55 -12.16
N SER A 32 16.79 23.83 -13.42
CA SER A 32 15.48 24.35 -13.82
C SER A 32 14.40 23.29 -13.69
N ASP A 33 13.27 23.66 -13.11
CA ASP A 33 12.08 22.82 -13.00
C ASP A 33 11.75 22.13 -14.34
N SER A 34 11.67 20.79 -14.30
CA SER A 34 11.14 19.99 -15.39
C SER A 34 9.71 19.57 -15.06
N LEU A 35 8.75 19.99 -15.88
CA LEU A 35 7.33 19.70 -15.67
C LEU A 35 6.84 18.63 -16.66
N CYS A 36 6.19 17.58 -16.15
CA CYS A 36 5.53 16.56 -16.96
C CYS A 36 4.09 17.01 -17.26
N ILE A 37 3.83 17.62 -18.42
CA ILE A 37 2.50 18.20 -18.73
C ILE A 37 1.82 17.42 -19.86
N SER A 38 2.58 17.04 -20.87
CA SER A 38 2.08 16.41 -22.08
C SER A 38 2.37 14.91 -22.10
N GLN A 39 1.68 14.16 -22.96
CA GLN A 39 1.95 12.74 -23.16
C GLN A 39 3.39 12.48 -23.63
N THR A 40 3.98 13.41 -24.39
CA THR A 40 5.36 13.33 -24.88
C THR A 40 6.38 13.35 -23.75
N ASP A 41 6.09 14.05 -22.64
CA ASP A 41 6.99 14.08 -21.47
C ASP A 41 7.14 12.71 -20.82
N PHE A 42 6.12 11.85 -20.94
CA PHE A 42 6.11 10.49 -20.39
C PHE A 42 6.58 9.42 -21.39
N ALA A 43 6.90 9.79 -22.62
CA ALA A 43 7.40 8.87 -23.63
C ALA A 43 8.89 8.53 -23.38
N VAL A 44 9.41 7.54 -24.12
CA VAL A 44 10.85 7.21 -24.09
C VAL A 44 11.67 8.43 -24.52
N GLY A 45 12.64 8.82 -23.69
CA GLY A 45 13.46 10.02 -23.87
C GLY A 45 12.78 11.34 -23.45
N GLY A 46 11.55 11.30 -22.95
CA GLY A 46 10.86 12.45 -22.38
C GLY A 46 11.36 12.80 -20.97
N ASN A 47 11.02 14.01 -20.50
CA ASN A 47 11.45 14.55 -19.21
C ASN A 47 11.10 13.65 -18.02
N CYS A 48 10.00 12.91 -18.15
CA CYS A 48 9.40 12.06 -17.13
C CYS A 48 9.14 10.66 -17.66
N GLN A 49 10.07 10.16 -18.48
CA GLN A 49 10.06 8.77 -18.92
C GLN A 49 9.86 7.86 -17.71
N TYR A 50 8.79 7.07 -17.74
CA TYR A 50 8.49 6.11 -16.69
C TYR A 50 9.01 4.72 -17.06
N THR A 51 9.23 3.92 -16.03
CA THR A 51 9.53 2.49 -16.13
C THR A 51 8.37 1.69 -15.54
N LEU A 52 8.04 0.57 -16.18
CA LEU A 52 7.08 -0.38 -15.61
C LEU A 52 7.73 -1.08 -14.41
N ALA A 53 7.25 -0.79 -13.20
CA ALA A 53 7.79 -1.37 -11.97
C ALA A 53 7.12 -2.72 -11.65
N ILE A 54 5.79 -2.79 -11.81
CA ILE A 54 5.03 -4.03 -11.65
C ILE A 54 3.98 -4.13 -12.76
N GLY A 55 4.16 -5.12 -13.63
CA GLY A 55 3.23 -5.47 -14.70
C GLY A 55 2.21 -6.55 -14.33
N ASN A 56 1.23 -6.70 -15.19
CA ASN A 56 0.17 -7.71 -15.11
C ASN A 56 0.39 -8.82 -16.15
N MET A 57 -0.58 -9.72 -16.29
CA MET A 57 -0.54 -10.85 -17.21
C MET A 57 -0.26 -10.54 -18.69
N ASN A 58 -0.47 -9.29 -19.13
CA ASN A 58 -0.26 -8.86 -20.51
C ASN A 58 1.11 -8.21 -20.75
N ASP A 59 1.91 -8.00 -19.69
CA ASP A 59 3.17 -7.28 -19.79
C ASP A 59 4.37 -8.22 -19.97
N ALA A 60 5.20 -7.93 -20.97
CA ALA A 60 6.46 -8.63 -21.17
C ALA A 60 7.35 -8.49 -19.92
N GLY A 61 7.96 -9.60 -19.48
CA GLY A 61 8.77 -9.64 -18.26
C GLY A 61 7.97 -9.95 -16.97
N PHE A 62 6.63 -9.95 -17.02
CA PHE A 62 5.76 -10.23 -15.87
C PHE A 62 4.91 -11.49 -16.06
N ALA A 63 5.39 -12.46 -16.83
CA ALA A 63 4.65 -13.71 -17.09
C ALA A 63 4.28 -14.49 -15.82
N ALA A 64 5.08 -14.37 -14.75
CA ALA A 64 4.75 -14.93 -13.44
C ALA A 64 3.44 -14.36 -12.86
N ASN A 65 3.08 -13.12 -13.22
CA ASN A 65 1.85 -12.44 -12.81
C ASN A 65 0.62 -12.84 -13.66
N SER A 66 0.66 -13.98 -14.36
CA SER A 66 -0.37 -14.43 -15.30
C SER A 66 -1.84 -14.42 -14.83
N PRO A 67 -2.21 -14.60 -13.54
CA PRO A 67 -3.62 -14.44 -13.15
C PRO A 67 -4.01 -12.98 -12.88
N ILE A 68 -3.02 -12.09 -12.63
CA ILE A 68 -3.25 -10.70 -12.22
C ILE A 68 -3.59 -9.86 -13.44
N GLN A 69 -4.76 -9.25 -13.43
CA GLN A 69 -5.26 -8.37 -14.48
C GLN A 69 -5.09 -6.88 -14.13
N PHE A 70 -5.27 -6.53 -12.85
CA PHE A 70 -5.15 -5.16 -12.36
C PHE A 70 -4.33 -5.11 -11.07
N ILE A 71 -3.46 -4.12 -10.97
CA ILE A 71 -2.74 -3.80 -9.74
C ILE A 71 -3.12 -2.39 -9.34
N MET A 72 -3.69 -2.22 -8.15
CA MET A 72 -4.30 -0.98 -7.71
C MET A 72 -3.98 -0.70 -6.24
N GLN A 73 -4.06 0.58 -5.84
CA GLN A 73 -4.04 1.01 -4.44
C GLN A 73 -2.92 0.31 -3.64
N PHE A 74 -1.67 0.65 -3.95
CA PHE A 74 -0.52 0.05 -3.29
C PHE A 74 0.06 0.91 -2.18
N LYS A 75 0.83 0.28 -1.30
CA LYS A 75 1.73 0.90 -0.32
C LYS A 75 3.06 0.18 -0.37
N ILE A 76 4.15 0.93 -0.25
CA ILE A 76 5.52 0.41 -0.16
C ILE A 76 5.98 0.51 1.30
N GLY A 77 6.53 -0.57 1.81
CA GLY A 77 7.17 -0.65 3.13
C GLY A 77 8.69 -0.74 3.00
N TYR A 78 9.38 0.12 3.74
CA TYR A 78 10.85 0.14 3.87
C TYR A 78 11.24 0.74 5.25
N PRO A 79 12.50 0.62 5.71
CA PRO A 79 12.93 0.92 7.08
C PRO A 79 12.98 2.41 7.51
N MET A 80 11.89 3.16 7.31
CA MET A 80 11.80 4.63 7.51
C MET A 80 12.21 5.21 8.89
N LEU A 81 12.43 4.39 9.92
CA LEU A 81 12.68 4.82 11.31
C LEU A 81 14.06 4.42 11.85
N ASP A 82 14.86 3.69 11.07
CA ASP A 82 16.19 3.28 11.52
C ASP A 82 17.15 4.47 11.43
N ASN A 83 17.83 4.58 10.29
CA ASN A 83 18.76 5.69 10.01
C ASN A 83 18.42 6.38 8.68
N GLU A 84 17.38 5.90 7.98
CA GLU A 84 17.05 6.25 6.62
C GLU A 84 15.55 6.58 6.57
N TRP A 85 15.23 7.85 6.34
CA TRP A 85 13.85 8.31 6.13
C TRP A 85 13.41 8.15 4.66
N ILE A 86 14.32 7.70 3.80
CA ILE A 86 14.14 7.49 2.37
C ILE A 86 14.63 6.09 1.99
N TRP A 87 13.91 5.47 1.05
CA TRP A 87 14.31 4.21 0.47
C TRP A 87 15.53 4.40 -0.44
N ASP A 88 16.59 3.64 -0.17
CA ASP A 88 17.89 3.68 -0.84
C ASP A 88 17.99 2.74 -2.06
N GLY A 89 16.88 2.08 -2.43
CA GLY A 89 16.86 1.08 -3.49
C GLY A 89 17.36 -0.30 -3.07
N ASP A 90 17.61 -0.53 -1.77
CA ASP A 90 17.78 -1.88 -1.24
C ASP A 90 16.42 -2.63 -1.25
N SER A 91 16.32 -3.74 -0.53
CA SER A 91 15.09 -4.51 -0.37
C SER A 91 13.93 -3.64 0.16
N ALA A 92 12.73 -3.96 -0.30
CA ALA A 92 11.48 -3.36 0.13
C ALA A 92 10.35 -4.36 -0.10
N PHE A 93 9.17 -4.06 0.40
CA PHE A 93 7.98 -4.82 0.06
C PHE A 93 6.83 -3.88 -0.29
N LEU A 94 5.84 -4.42 -1.00
CA LEU A 94 4.68 -3.69 -1.46
C LEU A 94 3.43 -4.53 -1.20
N VAL A 95 2.40 -3.86 -0.72
CA VAL A 95 1.07 -4.44 -0.57
C VAL A 95 0.12 -3.70 -1.50
N SER A 96 -0.60 -4.43 -2.34
CA SER A 96 -1.49 -3.84 -3.36
C SER A 96 -2.79 -4.62 -3.52
N THR A 97 -3.87 -3.92 -3.84
CA THR A 97 -5.11 -4.56 -4.28
C THR A 97 -4.92 -5.19 -5.66
N LEU A 98 -5.21 -6.49 -5.77
CA LEU A 98 -5.14 -7.23 -7.03
C LEU A 98 -6.53 -7.48 -7.61
N GLY A 99 -6.70 -7.20 -8.90
CA GLY A 99 -7.82 -7.65 -9.70
C GLY A 99 -7.41 -8.83 -10.55
N PHE A 100 -8.25 -9.86 -10.61
CA PHE A 100 -8.05 -11.05 -11.43
C PHE A 100 -9.10 -11.09 -12.54
N ALA A 101 -8.82 -11.86 -13.59
CA ALA A 101 -9.81 -12.12 -14.62
C ALA A 101 -11.07 -12.76 -14.02
N LEU A 102 -12.26 -12.31 -14.43
CA LEU A 102 -13.55 -12.88 -14.00
C LEU A 102 -13.96 -14.09 -14.83
N ALA A 103 -12.98 -14.88 -15.29
CA ALA A 103 -13.27 -16.07 -16.08
C ALA A 103 -13.77 -17.19 -15.15
N PRO A 104 -14.83 -17.95 -15.52
CA PRO A 104 -15.37 -19.02 -14.68
C PRO A 104 -14.38 -20.11 -14.26
N ASN A 105 -13.23 -20.21 -14.96
CA ASN A 105 -12.23 -21.25 -14.77
C ASN A 105 -10.92 -20.75 -14.14
N ASP A 106 -10.83 -19.47 -13.76
CA ASP A 106 -9.66 -18.94 -13.05
C ASP A 106 -9.83 -19.15 -11.54
N SER A 107 -8.99 -20.02 -10.97
CA SER A 107 -9.02 -20.35 -9.54
C SER A 107 -8.78 -19.16 -8.62
N CYS A 108 -8.19 -18.07 -9.15
CA CYS A 108 -7.86 -16.87 -8.40
C CYS A 108 -8.97 -15.82 -8.45
N THR A 109 -10.01 -15.97 -9.27
CA THR A 109 -11.11 -14.98 -9.38
C THR A 109 -11.73 -14.65 -8.02
N GLN A 110 -11.94 -15.66 -7.17
CA GLN A 110 -12.49 -15.50 -5.81
C GLN A 110 -11.65 -14.60 -4.88
N LEU A 111 -10.37 -14.38 -5.23
CA LEU A 111 -9.42 -13.55 -4.48
C LEU A 111 -9.40 -12.09 -4.95
N ALA A 112 -10.20 -11.73 -5.96
CA ALA A 112 -10.18 -10.38 -6.52
C ALA A 112 -10.57 -9.32 -5.48
N ASN A 113 -9.94 -8.15 -5.64
CA ASN A 113 -10.06 -7.00 -4.75
C ASN A 113 -9.60 -7.30 -3.30
N LYS A 114 -8.68 -8.25 -3.15
CA LYS A 114 -7.92 -8.50 -1.92
C LYS A 114 -6.48 -8.02 -2.10
N ALA A 115 -5.72 -7.95 -1.00
CA ALA A 115 -4.37 -7.43 -1.00
C ALA A 115 -3.33 -8.54 -1.25
N GLY A 116 -2.53 -8.39 -2.31
CA GLY A 116 -1.36 -9.22 -2.60
C GLY A 116 -0.09 -8.61 -2.06
N TYR A 117 0.95 -9.43 -1.93
CA TYR A 117 2.25 -9.07 -1.36
C TYR A 117 3.38 -9.31 -2.36
N ALA A 118 4.18 -8.28 -2.60
CA ALA A 118 5.36 -8.35 -3.46
C ALA A 118 6.62 -7.90 -2.71
N ASN A 119 7.72 -8.60 -2.93
CA ASN A 119 9.05 -8.20 -2.46
C ASN A 119 9.85 -7.58 -3.59
N PHE A 120 10.68 -6.60 -3.24
CA PHE A 120 11.72 -6.10 -4.12
C PHE A 120 13.04 -6.81 -3.81
N ASP A 121 13.64 -7.42 -4.83
CA ASP A 121 14.88 -8.21 -4.70
C ASP A 121 16.16 -7.38 -4.95
N GLY A 122 16.04 -6.05 -5.00
CA GLY A 122 17.11 -5.14 -5.43
C GLY A 122 17.05 -4.79 -6.91
N THR A 123 16.25 -5.51 -7.71
CA THR A 123 16.08 -5.26 -9.16
C THR A 123 14.61 -5.31 -9.59
N ASN A 124 13.86 -6.31 -9.15
CA ASN A 124 12.49 -6.58 -9.58
C ASN A 124 11.53 -6.68 -8.40
N TRP A 125 10.28 -6.31 -8.66
CA TRP A 125 9.16 -6.58 -7.78
C TRP A 125 8.54 -7.94 -8.11
N ASN A 126 8.52 -8.83 -7.13
CA ASN A 126 8.04 -10.20 -7.29
C ASN A 126 6.91 -10.49 -6.31
N TYR A 127 5.72 -10.81 -6.83
CA TYR A 127 4.66 -11.39 -6.01
C TYR A 127 5.08 -12.79 -5.56
N GLU A 128 4.75 -13.13 -4.32
CA GLU A 128 4.84 -14.51 -3.85
C GLU A 128 3.59 -15.28 -4.29
N PHE A 129 3.73 -16.56 -4.62
CA PHE A 129 2.63 -17.40 -5.11
C PHE A 129 2.45 -18.65 -4.24
N GLU A 130 1.20 -19.07 -4.10
CA GLU A 130 0.82 -20.37 -3.55
C GLU A 130 1.11 -21.49 -4.55
N THR A 131 1.15 -22.75 -4.07
CA THR A 131 1.36 -23.94 -4.94
C THR A 131 0.29 -24.07 -6.03
N GLY A 132 -0.88 -23.45 -5.86
CA GLY A 132 -1.97 -23.40 -6.86
C GLY A 132 -1.83 -22.32 -7.93
N GLY A 133 -0.73 -21.54 -7.94
CA GLY A 133 -0.48 -20.51 -8.95
C GLY A 133 -1.22 -19.19 -8.73
N CYS A 134 -1.97 -19.04 -7.64
CA CYS A 134 -2.49 -17.75 -7.20
C CYS A 134 -1.45 -17.01 -6.35
N PRO A 135 -1.37 -15.67 -6.42
CA PRO A 135 -0.55 -14.91 -5.50
C PRO A 135 -0.94 -15.20 -4.06
N LYS A 136 0.02 -15.13 -3.13
CA LYS A 136 -0.28 -15.10 -1.70
C LYS A 136 -1.03 -13.82 -1.38
N MET A 137 -2.17 -13.95 -0.70
CA MET A 137 -3.10 -12.84 -0.45
C MET A 137 -3.41 -12.72 1.04
N PHE A 138 -3.45 -11.49 1.53
CA PHE A 138 -4.07 -11.21 2.83
C PHE A 138 -5.59 -11.27 2.69
N LEU A 139 -6.16 -12.44 3.01
CA LEU A 139 -7.60 -12.68 2.91
C LEU A 139 -8.37 -11.76 3.86
N GLY A 140 -9.14 -10.87 3.25
CA GLY A 140 -9.96 -9.90 3.94
C GLY A 140 -9.28 -8.57 4.27
N MET A 141 -8.02 -8.38 3.91
CA MET A 141 -7.40 -7.07 4.00
C MET A 141 -7.96 -6.11 2.94
N ARG A 142 -8.22 -4.86 3.33
CA ARG A 142 -8.41 -3.71 2.44
C ARG A 142 -7.69 -2.46 2.94
N CYS A 143 -7.32 -1.60 1.99
CA CYS A 143 -6.75 -0.28 2.24
C CYS A 143 -5.61 -0.31 3.28
N PRO A 144 -4.55 -1.10 3.03
CA PRO A 144 -3.45 -1.24 3.97
C PRO A 144 -2.73 0.11 4.17
N SER A 145 -2.19 0.31 5.36
CA SER A 145 -1.25 1.38 5.69
C SER A 145 -0.10 0.75 6.48
N ILE A 146 1.10 0.84 5.92
CA ILE A 146 2.31 0.22 6.46
C ILE A 146 3.02 1.23 7.36
N VAL A 147 3.47 0.79 8.53
CA VAL A 147 4.28 1.58 9.45
C VAL A 147 5.50 0.76 9.86
N HIS A 148 6.68 1.30 9.57
CA HIS A 148 7.91 0.77 10.14
C HIS A 148 8.08 1.33 11.55
N MET A 149 8.34 0.47 12.53
CA MET A 149 8.41 0.81 13.95
C MET A 149 9.84 0.88 14.50
N GLY A 150 10.84 0.82 13.62
CA GLY A 150 12.25 0.70 14.00
C GLY A 150 12.70 -0.76 14.11
N GLY A 151 13.92 -1.01 13.68
CA GLY A 151 14.58 -2.29 13.59
C GLY A 151 13.84 -3.27 12.67
N ALA A 152 13.45 -4.39 13.23
CA ALA A 152 12.84 -5.49 12.51
C ALA A 152 11.32 -5.60 12.81
N LYS A 153 10.63 -4.46 12.90
CA LYS A 153 9.25 -4.38 13.36
C LYS A 153 8.39 -3.55 12.42
N TYR A 154 7.30 -4.13 11.95
CA TYR A 154 6.32 -3.47 11.11
C TYR A 154 4.91 -3.63 11.67
N LYS A 155 4.07 -2.62 11.44
CA LYS A 155 2.61 -2.70 11.57
C LYS A 155 1.98 -2.52 10.21
N LEU A 156 0.88 -3.20 10.02
CA LEU A 156 -0.01 -2.98 8.89
C LEU A 156 -1.41 -2.74 9.43
N TYR A 157 -1.87 -1.50 9.28
CA TYR A 157 -3.25 -1.10 9.55
C TYR A 157 -4.11 -1.39 8.34
N CYS A 158 -5.25 -2.04 8.52
CA CYS A 158 -6.12 -2.41 7.40
C CYS A 158 -7.59 -2.49 7.81
N GLY A 159 -8.47 -2.39 6.81
CA GLY A 159 -9.86 -2.81 6.94
C GLY A 159 -9.95 -4.33 6.88
N ASN A 160 -10.98 -4.87 7.51
CA ASN A 160 -11.29 -6.30 7.44
C ASN A 160 -12.60 -6.52 6.68
N ASN A 161 -12.49 -7.12 5.51
CA ASN A 161 -13.57 -7.49 4.61
C ASN A 161 -13.48 -8.99 4.29
N GLN A 162 -14.05 -9.80 5.17
CA GLN A 162 -14.19 -11.24 4.97
C GLN A 162 -15.22 -11.60 3.89
N THR A 163 -15.99 -10.64 3.38
CA THR A 163 -17.01 -10.91 2.37
C THR A 163 -16.37 -11.27 1.02
N PRO A 164 -16.83 -12.34 0.36
CA PRO A 164 -16.44 -12.66 -1.00
C PRO A 164 -16.80 -11.53 -1.98
N GLN A 165 -16.13 -11.53 -3.13
CA GLN A 165 -16.06 -10.48 -4.17
C GLN A 165 -17.38 -9.72 -4.51
N ALA A 166 -18.55 -10.31 -4.30
CA ALA A 166 -19.85 -9.79 -4.77
C ALA A 166 -20.65 -8.95 -3.75
N ALA A 167 -20.25 -8.88 -2.48
CA ALA A 167 -20.99 -8.09 -1.49
C ALA A 167 -20.31 -6.73 -1.25
N SER A 168 -21.10 -5.65 -1.24
CA SER A 168 -20.66 -4.36 -0.70
C SER A 168 -20.18 -4.59 0.73
N SER A 169 -18.90 -4.34 1.00
CA SER A 169 -18.38 -4.47 2.35
C SER A 169 -18.39 -3.13 3.05
N ASP A 170 -18.92 -3.09 4.25
CA ASP A 170 -19.11 -1.86 5.01
C ASP A 170 -17.82 -1.33 5.68
N THR A 171 -16.72 -2.10 5.64
CA THR A 171 -15.47 -1.71 6.31
C THR A 171 -14.36 -1.43 5.31
N LEU A 172 -14.30 -0.17 4.86
CA LEU A 172 -13.19 0.36 4.05
C LEU A 172 -12.11 1.04 4.90
N LYS A 173 -12.34 1.21 6.20
CA LYS A 173 -11.44 1.97 7.07
C LYS A 173 -10.45 1.04 7.73
N PRO A 174 -9.20 1.46 7.95
CA PRO A 174 -8.30 0.73 8.82
C PRO A 174 -8.98 0.58 10.17
N LYS A 175 -9.33 -0.62 10.58
CA LYS A 175 -9.93 -0.92 11.90
C LYS A 175 -9.21 -2.06 12.60
N PHE A 176 -8.23 -2.63 11.92
CA PHE A 176 -7.42 -3.72 12.37
C PHE A 176 -5.96 -3.36 12.22
N VAL A 177 -5.15 -3.91 13.10
CA VAL A 177 -3.69 -3.87 13.01
C VAL A 177 -3.16 -5.30 13.05
N MET A 178 -2.21 -5.57 12.17
CA MET A 178 -1.39 -6.78 12.21
C MET A 178 0.09 -6.42 12.22
N TYR A 179 0.91 -7.32 12.74
CA TYR A 179 2.33 -7.13 12.96
C TYR A 179 3.20 -8.10 12.15
N ALA A 180 4.41 -7.65 11.81
CA ALA A 180 5.50 -8.52 11.40
C ALA A 180 6.74 -8.20 12.26
N PHE A 181 7.44 -9.23 12.71
CA PHE A 181 8.58 -9.11 13.62
C PHE A 181 9.76 -9.98 13.15
N GLY A 182 10.97 -9.56 13.51
CA GLY A 182 12.17 -10.40 13.44
C GLY A 182 12.95 -10.32 12.13
N LYS A 183 12.45 -9.60 11.11
CA LYS A 183 13.20 -9.27 9.90
C LYS A 183 13.08 -7.80 9.53
N ARG A 184 14.18 -7.22 9.03
CA ARG A 184 14.22 -5.87 8.44
C ARG A 184 13.35 -5.79 7.18
N TYR A 185 13.30 -6.87 6.41
CA TYR A 185 12.41 -7.00 5.25
C TYR A 185 11.59 -8.28 5.45
N PRO A 186 10.34 -8.18 5.95
CA PRO A 186 9.49 -9.35 6.09
C PRO A 186 9.24 -9.97 4.70
N SER A 187 8.93 -11.26 4.67
CA SER A 187 8.24 -11.95 3.58
C SER A 187 6.76 -12.08 3.93
N PHE A 188 5.93 -12.61 3.03
CA PHE A 188 4.50 -12.77 3.32
C PHE A 188 4.24 -13.59 4.61
N ASP A 189 4.99 -14.68 4.80
CA ASP A 189 4.78 -15.61 5.92
C ASP A 189 5.28 -15.06 7.27
N ASP A 190 6.02 -13.94 7.27
CA ASP A 190 6.47 -13.28 8.51
C ASP A 190 5.38 -12.37 9.13
N TRP A 191 4.32 -12.08 8.38
CA TRP A 191 3.17 -11.35 8.90
C TRP A 191 2.28 -12.26 9.72
N GLU A 192 1.83 -11.78 10.87
CA GLU A 192 0.77 -12.46 11.59
C GLU A 192 -0.51 -12.42 10.73
N GLY A 193 -1.08 -13.60 10.46
CA GLY A 193 -2.27 -13.70 9.61
C GLY A 193 -3.46 -12.89 10.15
N MET A 194 -4.44 -12.62 9.28
CA MET A 194 -5.64 -11.85 9.63
C MET A 194 -6.45 -12.44 10.80
N ASN A 195 -6.29 -13.72 11.11
CA ASN A 195 -6.87 -14.38 12.29
C ASN A 195 -6.29 -13.89 13.62
N LEU A 196 -5.10 -13.29 13.61
CA LEU A 196 -4.47 -12.67 14.77
C LEU A 196 -4.64 -11.15 14.78
N ALA A 197 -5.17 -10.52 13.72
CA ALA A 197 -5.30 -9.07 13.67
C ALA A 197 -6.12 -8.52 14.84
N ARG A 198 -5.67 -7.41 15.44
CA ARG A 198 -6.32 -6.77 16.59
C ARG A 198 -7.20 -5.62 16.14
N ASN A 199 -8.34 -5.43 16.80
CA ASN A 199 -9.15 -4.22 16.61
C ASN A 199 -8.39 -3.00 17.10
N ILE A 200 -8.56 -1.88 16.40
CA ILE A 200 -8.10 -0.56 16.86
C ILE A 200 -9.28 0.29 17.27
N ASN A 201 -9.10 1.06 18.33
CA ASN A 201 -10.07 2.02 18.82
C ASN A 201 -9.63 3.41 18.43
N TYR A 202 -10.54 4.19 17.85
CA TYR A 202 -10.27 5.58 17.51
C TYR A 202 -10.75 6.51 18.63
N LEU A 203 -9.88 7.42 19.06
CA LEU A 203 -10.18 8.39 20.10
C LEU A 203 -10.18 9.81 19.52
N TRP A 204 -11.11 10.64 20.01
CA TRP A 204 -11.05 12.09 19.88
C TRP A 204 -9.86 12.65 20.67
N PRO A 205 -9.39 13.88 20.39
CA PRO A 205 -8.26 14.48 21.11
C PRO A 205 -8.44 14.57 22.64
N ASN A 206 -9.69 14.59 23.13
CA ASN A 206 -10.02 14.58 24.55
C ASN A 206 -10.05 13.15 25.16
N GLY A 207 -9.70 12.12 24.39
CA GLY A 207 -9.65 10.72 24.81
C GLY A 207 -10.96 9.94 24.70
N THR A 208 -12.07 10.55 24.26
CA THR A 208 -13.34 9.81 24.13
C THR A 208 -13.38 9.00 22.84
N LEU A 209 -13.94 7.78 22.89
CA LEU A 209 -14.07 6.90 21.73
C LEU A 209 -14.93 7.53 20.61
N LEU A 210 -14.53 7.35 19.36
CA LEU A 210 -15.34 7.68 18.19
C LEU A 210 -16.55 6.74 18.14
N THR A 211 -17.72 7.28 17.79
CA THR A 211 -18.90 6.45 17.56
C THR A 211 -18.82 5.80 16.17
N PRO A 212 -19.59 4.73 15.88
CA PRO A 212 -19.67 4.19 14.53
C PRO A 212 -20.06 5.22 13.46
N ALA A 213 -20.84 6.24 13.83
CA ALA A 213 -21.21 7.35 12.96
C ALA A 213 -20.07 8.36 12.73
N ASP A 214 -19.08 8.43 13.61
CA ASP A 214 -17.89 9.26 13.42
C ASP A 214 -16.84 8.50 12.60
N GLU A 215 -16.66 7.20 12.89
CA GLU A 215 -15.78 6.33 12.12
C GLU A 215 -16.18 6.25 10.65
N SER A 216 -17.48 6.32 10.33
CA SER A 216 -17.98 6.29 8.95
C SER A 216 -17.55 7.52 8.14
N LYS A 217 -17.22 8.64 8.79
CA LYS A 217 -16.76 9.88 8.16
C LYS A 217 -15.26 9.85 7.84
N MET A 218 -14.51 8.89 8.39
CA MET A 218 -13.09 8.73 8.09
C MET A 218 -12.88 8.30 6.65
N ASP A 219 -11.76 8.70 6.04
CA ASP A 219 -11.35 8.20 4.74
C ASP A 219 -10.52 6.91 4.86
N ASP A 220 -10.41 6.15 3.77
CA ASP A 220 -9.51 4.98 3.68
C ASP A 220 -8.09 5.38 3.23
N PHE A 221 -7.94 6.55 2.61
CA PHE A 221 -6.66 7.18 2.33
C PHE A 221 -6.05 7.80 3.60
N THR A 222 -5.32 6.97 4.34
CA THR A 222 -4.70 7.36 5.60
C THR A 222 -3.21 7.10 5.57
N PHE A 223 -2.45 7.88 6.34
CA PHE A 223 -1.06 7.57 6.64
C PHE A 223 -0.85 7.66 8.14
N PHE A 224 0.04 6.82 8.64
CA PHE A 224 0.39 6.76 10.05
C PHE A 224 1.84 7.17 10.16
N ALA A 225 2.08 8.27 10.86
CA ALA A 225 3.41 8.74 11.17
C ALA A 225 3.81 8.13 12.52
N PRO A 226 4.89 7.32 12.58
CA PRO A 226 5.46 6.93 13.85
C PRO A 226 6.06 8.13 14.58
N VAL A 227 6.10 8.06 15.91
CA VAL A 227 6.75 9.09 16.72
C VAL A 227 8.14 8.62 17.13
N ALA A 228 9.15 9.40 16.79
CA ALA A 228 10.54 9.08 17.11
C ALA A 228 10.72 8.96 18.63
N GLY A 229 11.32 7.85 19.06
CA GLY A 229 11.55 7.57 20.49
C GLY A 229 10.34 7.04 21.25
N ASP A 230 9.17 6.88 20.61
CA ASP A 230 7.96 6.32 21.22
C ASP A 230 7.27 5.37 20.22
N SER A 231 7.63 4.08 20.28
CA SER A 231 7.05 3.05 19.41
C SER A 231 5.58 2.73 19.72
N ASP A 232 5.10 3.15 20.88
CA ASP A 232 3.73 2.88 21.30
C ASP A 232 2.79 3.98 20.79
N PHE A 233 3.33 5.17 20.52
CA PHE A 233 2.61 6.31 19.97
C PHE A 233 2.74 6.47 18.44
N GLN A 234 1.60 6.68 17.79
CA GLN A 234 1.53 7.02 16.37
C GLN A 234 0.45 8.07 16.12
N ILE A 235 0.71 8.90 15.09
CA ILE A 235 -0.25 9.89 14.61
C ILE A 235 -0.80 9.39 13.28
N LYS A 236 -2.10 9.10 13.24
CA LYS A 236 -2.80 8.88 11.97
C LYS A 236 -3.26 10.21 11.40
N TYR A 237 -2.99 10.42 10.13
CA TYR A 237 -3.58 11.47 9.32
C TYR A 237 -4.64 10.86 8.42
N THR A 238 -5.85 11.37 8.54
CA THR A 238 -6.99 10.96 7.73
C THR A 238 -7.75 12.19 7.26
N LYS A 239 -8.28 12.16 6.04
CA LYS A 239 -9.36 13.08 5.69
C LYS A 239 -10.61 12.64 6.44
N MET A 240 -11.36 13.60 6.97
CA MET A 240 -12.72 13.37 7.45
C MET A 240 -13.67 14.14 6.54
N ILE A 241 -14.65 13.44 5.99
CA ILE A 241 -15.66 14.03 5.12
C ILE A 241 -16.93 14.21 5.97
N PRO A 242 -17.22 15.42 6.46
CA PRO A 242 -18.49 15.66 7.14
C PRO A 242 -19.65 15.52 6.16
N SER A 243 -20.86 15.30 6.67
CA SER A 243 -22.09 15.31 5.86
C SER A 243 -22.35 16.65 5.17
N SER A 244 -21.69 17.72 5.63
CA SER A 244 -21.67 19.04 5.02
C SER A 244 -20.35 19.76 5.35
N GLY A 245 -19.68 20.34 4.36
CA GLY A 245 -18.44 21.13 4.55
C GLY A 245 -17.21 20.52 3.85
N PRO A 246 -16.11 21.28 3.72
CA PRO A 246 -14.89 20.78 3.11
C PRO A 246 -14.24 19.68 3.98
N PRO A 247 -13.56 18.70 3.36
CA PRO A 247 -12.81 17.71 4.11
C PRO A 247 -11.69 18.37 4.91
N PHE A 248 -11.41 17.86 6.11
CA PHE A 248 -10.29 18.34 6.93
C PHE A 248 -9.41 17.19 7.40
N PRO A 249 -8.09 17.41 7.58
CA PRO A 249 -7.20 16.42 8.16
C PRO A 249 -7.49 16.28 9.66
N GLY A 250 -7.80 15.07 10.09
CA GLY A 250 -7.89 14.69 11.50
C GLY A 250 -6.61 13.98 11.96
N THR A 251 -6.19 14.25 13.19
CA THR A 251 -5.18 13.48 13.91
C THR A 251 -5.84 12.69 15.03
N THR A 252 -5.47 11.42 15.17
CA THR A 252 -5.90 10.59 16.31
C THR A 252 -4.68 10.00 17.01
N TYR A 253 -4.78 9.88 18.33
CA TYR A 253 -3.79 9.23 19.17
C TYR A 253 -4.10 7.73 19.20
N LEU A 254 -3.16 6.92 18.72
CA LEU A 254 -3.28 5.47 18.77
C LEU A 254 -2.48 4.94 19.95
N LEU A 255 -3.19 4.51 20.99
CA LEU A 255 -2.64 3.66 22.04
C LEU A 255 -2.65 2.22 21.52
N ASN A 256 -1.47 1.70 21.22
CA ASN A 256 -1.36 0.29 20.90
C ASN A 256 -1.41 -0.53 22.20
N PRO A 257 -2.29 -1.53 22.32
CA PRO A 257 -2.24 -2.52 23.38
C PRO A 257 -1.14 -3.55 23.18
#